data_AF-A0A7C5U339-F1
#
_entry.id   AF-A0A7C5U339-F1
#
_cell.length_a   1.000
_cell.length_b   1.000
_cell.length_c   1.000
_cell.angle_alpha   90.00
_cell.angle_beta   90.00
_cell.angle_gamma   90.00
#
_symmetry.space_group_name_H-M   'P 1'
#
loop_
_entity.id
_entity.type
_entity.pdbx_description
1 polymer ?
#
loop_
_entity_poly.entity_id
_entity_poly.type
_entity_poly.pdbx_seq_one_letter_code
_entity_poly.pdbx_strand_id
1 'polypeptide(L)'
;MNSEIPPALKSLLGDLLVSSEDLERLERARSSLLGDYNNLVEVLRHLKLSEFTDIYERLKGCTEHYSWVLNKAGKRYYYYYLKCKDQKPATIYIGKTPEGYNAIKRVARVAVELELVLNKLRRDLEELENTVKAFKEALLALGITKHT
;
A
#
# COMPACT_ATOMS: atom_id res chain seq x y z
N MET A 1 -11.01 -49.44 -22.56
CA MET A 1 -9.54 -49.43 -22.68
C MET A 1 -9.02 -48.50 -21.60
N ASN A 2 -8.46 -49.03 -20.53
CA ASN A 2 -7.86 -48.23 -19.46
C ASN A 2 -6.52 -47.73 -19.98
N SER A 3 -6.43 -46.47 -20.37
CA SER A 3 -5.16 -45.81 -20.67
C SER A 3 -4.42 -45.59 -19.36
N GLU A 4 -3.54 -46.52 -19.01
CA GLU A 4 -2.61 -46.34 -17.90
C GLU A 4 -1.73 -45.13 -18.17
N ILE A 5 -1.76 -44.16 -17.25
CA ILE A 5 -0.93 -42.97 -17.32
C ILE A 5 0.54 -43.41 -17.27
N PRO A 6 1.39 -42.98 -18.23
CA PRO A 6 2.79 -43.35 -18.27
C PRO A 6 3.51 -43.09 -16.93
N PRO A 7 4.40 -43.98 -16.46
CA PRO A 7 5.10 -43.85 -15.18
C PRO A 7 5.84 -42.50 -15.01
N ALA A 8 6.39 -41.97 -16.10
CA ALA A 8 7.05 -40.66 -16.14
C ALA A 8 6.08 -39.50 -15.86
N LEU A 9 4.85 -39.58 -16.36
CA LEU A 9 3.77 -38.63 -16.07
C LEU A 9 3.31 -38.75 -14.61
N LYS A 10 3.29 -39.96 -14.05
CA LYS A 10 3.00 -40.22 -12.63
C LYS A 10 4.04 -39.61 -11.68
N SER A 11 5.32 -39.68 -12.05
CA SER A 11 6.43 -39.06 -11.31
C SER A 11 6.39 -37.53 -11.39
N LEU A 12 6.16 -36.98 -12.59
CA LEU A 12 5.97 -35.53 -12.77
C LEU A 12 4.73 -35.01 -12.05
N LEU A 13 3.63 -35.77 -12.05
CA LEU A 13 2.45 -35.47 -11.25
C LEU A 13 2.73 -35.59 -9.75
N GLY A 14 3.55 -36.55 -9.31
CA GLY A 14 3.98 -36.69 -7.92
C GLY A 14 4.68 -35.45 -7.37
N ASP A 15 5.51 -34.81 -8.20
CA ASP A 15 6.19 -33.56 -7.86
C ASP A 15 5.31 -32.30 -8.07
N LEU A 16 4.27 -32.38 -8.91
CA LEU A 16 3.27 -31.31 -9.15
C LEU A 16 2.04 -31.37 -8.24
N LEU A 17 1.85 -32.47 -7.50
CA LEU A 17 0.73 -32.68 -6.60
C LEU A 17 0.93 -31.83 -5.34
N VAL A 18 0.71 -30.52 -5.49
CA VAL A 18 0.17 -29.72 -4.39
C VAL A 18 -1.04 -30.50 -3.89
N SER A 19 -0.96 -31.01 -2.67
CA SER A 19 -2.05 -31.82 -2.13
C SER A 19 -3.33 -30.96 -2.06
N SER A 20 -4.51 -31.59 -2.12
CA SER A 20 -5.77 -30.88 -1.83
C SER A 20 -5.70 -30.12 -0.51
N GLU A 21 -4.89 -30.59 0.44
CA GLU A 21 -4.66 -29.96 1.72
C GLU A 21 -3.82 -28.68 1.61
N ASP A 22 -2.79 -28.66 0.76
CA ASP A 22 -1.96 -27.47 0.52
C ASP A 22 -2.74 -26.36 -0.18
N LEU A 23 -3.66 -26.73 -1.09
CA LEU A 23 -4.57 -25.78 -1.71
C LEU A 23 -5.55 -25.18 -0.69
N GLU A 24 -6.16 -26.02 0.15
CA GLU A 24 -7.04 -25.57 1.24
C GLU A 24 -6.28 -24.70 2.28
N ARG A 25 -4.99 -24.97 2.53
CA ARG A 25 -4.12 -24.11 3.35
C ARG A 25 -3.88 -22.76 2.68
N LEU A 26 -3.56 -22.75 1.39
CA LEU A 26 -3.31 -21.53 0.62
C LEU A 26 -4.56 -20.63 0.57
N GLU A 27 -5.74 -21.22 0.39
CA GLU A 27 -7.01 -20.50 0.41
C GLU A 27 -7.32 -19.86 1.76
N ARG A 28 -7.08 -20.60 2.85
CA ARG A 28 -7.25 -20.07 4.21
C ARG A 28 -6.28 -18.92 4.48
N ALA A 29 -5.01 -19.09 4.11
CA ALA A 29 -4.00 -18.04 4.25
C ALA A 29 -4.38 -16.79 3.45
N ARG A 30 -4.81 -16.94 2.18
CA ARG A 30 -5.31 -15.83 1.35
C ARG A 30 -6.49 -15.14 2.02
N SER A 31 -7.47 -15.90 2.50
CA SER A 31 -8.69 -15.34 3.11
C SER A 31 -8.37 -14.56 4.38
N SER A 32 -7.43 -15.05 5.20
CA SER A 32 -6.91 -14.33 6.37
C SER A 32 -6.23 -13.02 5.97
N LEU A 33 -5.31 -13.07 4.99
CA LEU A 33 -4.59 -11.88 4.51
C LEU A 33 -5.53 -10.82 3.93
N LEU A 34 -6.57 -11.25 3.21
CA LEU A 34 -7.60 -10.34 2.70
C LEU A 34 -8.38 -9.68 3.85
N GLY A 35 -8.70 -10.43 4.89
CA GLY A 35 -9.31 -9.91 6.12
C GLY A 35 -8.44 -8.85 6.79
N ASP A 36 -7.15 -9.15 6.99
CA ASP A 36 -6.18 -8.23 7.59
C ASP A 36 -5.98 -6.98 6.74
N TYR A 37 -5.90 -7.13 5.41
CA TYR A 37 -5.84 -6.02 4.46
C TYR A 37 -7.06 -5.11 4.59
N ASN A 38 -8.27 -5.68 4.62
CA ASN A 38 -9.50 -4.89 4.75
C ASN A 38 -9.54 -4.15 6.09
N ASN A 39 -9.17 -4.81 7.19
CA ASN A 39 -9.08 -4.17 8.51
C ASN A 39 -8.08 -3.00 8.50
N LEU A 40 -6.92 -3.18 7.87
CA LEU A 40 -5.93 -2.13 7.74
C LEU A 40 -6.47 -0.95 6.92
N VAL A 41 -7.12 -1.21 5.79
CA VAL A 41 -7.76 -0.17 4.97
C VAL A 41 -8.82 0.60 5.76
N GLU A 42 -9.64 -0.09 6.55
CA GLU A 42 -10.62 0.55 7.44
C GLU A 42 -9.96 1.46 8.46
N VAL A 43 -8.94 0.98 9.19
CA VAL A 43 -8.20 1.79 10.18
C VAL A 43 -7.62 3.04 9.53
N LEU A 44 -6.99 2.89 8.37
CA LEU A 44 -6.35 4.01 7.67
C LEU A 44 -7.36 5.02 7.11
N ARG A 45 -8.56 4.56 6.74
CA ARG A 45 -9.67 5.45 6.39
C ARG A 45 -10.12 6.28 7.59
N HIS A 46 -10.26 5.66 8.77
CA HIS A 46 -10.62 6.38 10.01
C HIS A 46 -9.55 7.38 10.42
N LEU A 47 -8.27 7.07 10.17
CA LEU A 47 -7.15 7.98 10.36
C LEU A 47 -7.02 9.05 9.27
N LYS A 48 -7.93 9.08 8.29
CA LYS A 48 -7.96 10.07 7.20
C LYS A 48 -6.64 10.13 6.44
N LEU A 49 -6.06 8.96 6.14
CA LEU A 49 -4.78 8.86 5.43
C LEU A 49 -4.76 9.70 4.14
N SER A 50 -5.87 9.74 3.40
CA SER A 50 -6.01 10.52 2.18
C SER A 50 -5.83 12.03 2.38
N GLU A 51 -6.25 12.58 3.52
CA GLU A 51 -6.04 14.01 3.80
C GLU A 51 -4.54 14.32 3.93
N PHE A 52 -3.76 13.38 4.47
CA PHE A 52 -2.32 13.52 4.59
C PHE A 52 -1.58 13.34 3.26
N THR A 53 -2.05 12.46 2.39
CA THR A 53 -1.47 12.30 1.04
C THR A 53 -1.76 13.54 0.18
N ASP A 54 -2.97 14.11 0.26
CA ASP A 54 -3.32 15.38 -0.37
C ASP A 54 -2.44 16.54 0.13
N ILE A 55 -2.20 16.61 1.44
CA ILE A 55 -1.29 17.59 2.03
C ILE A 55 0.13 17.40 1.49
N TYR A 56 0.61 16.16 1.38
CA TYR A 56 1.95 15.88 0.86
C TYR A 56 2.09 16.38 -0.57
N GLU A 57 1.18 15.98 -1.47
CA GLU A 57 1.24 16.36 -2.88
C GLU A 57 1.08 17.88 -3.06
N ARG A 58 0.19 18.51 -2.29
CA ARG A 58 0.08 19.98 -2.27
C ARG A 58 1.33 20.66 -1.74
N LEU A 59 2.11 20.08 -0.85
CA LEU A 59 3.29 20.76 -0.29
C LEU A 59 4.61 20.26 -0.90
N LYS A 60 4.52 19.35 -1.86
CA LYS A 60 5.65 18.79 -2.60
C LYS A 60 6.35 19.87 -3.40
N GLY A 61 7.68 19.89 -3.29
CA GLY A 61 8.51 20.90 -3.95
C GLY A 61 8.50 22.29 -3.29
N CYS A 62 7.70 22.49 -2.22
CA CYS A 62 7.79 23.71 -1.42
C CYS A 62 9.07 23.71 -0.57
N THR A 63 9.68 24.89 -0.42
CA THR A 63 10.92 25.09 0.33
C THR A 63 10.69 26.00 1.53
N GLU A 64 11.27 25.65 2.67
CA GLU A 64 11.21 26.49 3.87
C GLU A 64 12.04 27.76 3.66
N HIS A 65 11.50 28.89 4.10
CA HIS A 65 12.13 30.19 4.02
C HIS A 65 11.76 31.03 5.24
N TYR A 66 12.73 31.70 5.86
CA TYR A 66 12.45 32.67 6.92
C TYR A 66 12.63 34.11 6.43
N SER A 67 11.88 35.04 7.01
CA SER A 67 12.03 36.47 6.75
C SER A 67 12.09 37.25 8.05
N TRP A 68 12.99 38.22 8.10
CA TRP A 68 13.10 39.17 9.21
C TRP A 68 12.07 40.29 9.08
N VAL A 69 11.57 40.75 10.22
CA VAL A 69 10.65 41.87 10.37
C VAL A 69 11.03 42.69 11.60
N LEU A 70 10.75 43.99 11.55
CA LEU A 70 10.93 44.89 12.69
C LEU A 70 9.58 45.18 13.33
N ASN A 71 9.52 45.13 14.66
CA ASN A 71 8.33 45.59 15.36
C ASN A 71 8.34 47.14 15.48
N LYS A 72 7.25 47.72 16.00
CA LYS A 72 7.14 49.17 16.21
C LYS A 72 8.21 49.75 17.14
N ALA A 73 8.84 48.92 17.98
CA ALA A 73 9.93 49.30 18.88
C ALA A 73 11.33 49.07 18.28
N GLY A 74 11.44 48.75 16.99
CA GLY A 74 12.72 48.51 16.30
C GLY A 74 13.39 47.16 16.63
N LYS A 75 12.74 46.26 17.36
CA LYS A 75 13.27 44.92 17.63
C LYS A 75 13.01 43.99 16.45
N ARG A 76 14.04 43.23 16.06
CA ARG A 76 13.97 42.22 15.00
C ARG A 76 13.31 40.94 15.52
N TYR A 77 12.44 40.37 14.70
CA TYR A 77 11.92 39.02 14.85
C TYR A 77 11.75 38.40 13.46
N TYR A 78 11.55 37.09 13.38
CA TYR A 78 11.38 36.40 12.10
C TYR A 78 10.09 35.59 12.06
N TYR A 79 9.66 35.28 10.84
CA TYR A 79 8.60 34.34 10.53
C TYR A 79 9.08 33.31 9.52
N TYR A 80 8.52 32.12 9.60
CA TYR A 80 8.74 31.05 8.63
C TYR A 80 7.60 30.98 7.61
N TYR A 81 7.98 30.66 6.39
CA TYR A 81 7.11 30.50 5.24
C TYR A 81 7.54 29.29 4.41
N LEU A 82 6.60 28.77 3.62
CA LEU A 82 6.89 27.86 2.52
C LEU A 82 6.82 28.62 1.22
N LYS A 83 7.86 28.51 0.39
CA LYS A 83 7.87 28.99 -0.99
C LYS A 83 7.59 27.83 -1.94
N CYS A 84 6.49 27.91 -2.67
CA CYS A 84 6.03 26.89 -3.62
C CYS A 84 6.03 27.52 -5.03
N LYS A 85 6.92 27.05 -5.92
CA LYS A 85 7.14 27.70 -7.23
C LYS A 85 5.92 27.64 -8.16
N ASP A 86 5.17 26.55 -8.11
CA ASP A 86 4.10 26.26 -9.08
C ASP A 86 2.70 26.36 -8.46
N GLN A 87 2.57 27.02 -7.30
CA GLN A 87 1.32 27.09 -6.56
C GLN A 87 0.88 28.52 -6.26
N LYS A 88 -0.43 28.70 -6.12
CA LYS A 88 -1.05 29.94 -5.66
C LYS A 88 -1.80 29.66 -4.35
N PRO A 89 -1.44 30.31 -3.24
CA PRO A 89 -0.38 31.31 -3.10
C PRO A 89 1.04 30.70 -3.19
N ALA A 90 1.97 31.46 -3.77
CA ALA A 90 3.37 31.03 -3.90
C ALA A 90 4.13 31.04 -2.56
N THR A 91 3.54 31.65 -1.53
CA THR A 91 4.12 31.73 -0.19
C THR A 91 3.05 31.45 0.85
N ILE A 92 3.32 30.50 1.76
CA ILE A 92 2.40 30.07 2.81
C ILE A 92 3.07 30.34 4.17
N TYR A 93 2.43 31.12 5.04
CA TYR A 93 2.93 31.35 6.40
C TYR A 93 2.77 30.09 7.26
N ILE A 94 3.85 29.66 7.93
CA ILE A 94 3.83 28.44 8.77
C ILE A 94 4.11 28.68 10.25
N GLY A 95 4.27 29.94 10.66
CA GLY A 95 4.39 30.31 12.06
C GLY A 95 5.70 31.02 12.42
N LYS A 96 5.91 31.16 13.73
CA LYS A 96 7.17 31.66 14.30
C LYS A 96 8.27 30.61 14.29
N THR A 97 7.92 29.34 14.16
CA THR A 97 8.83 28.21 14.19
C THR A 97 8.34 27.14 13.21
N PRO A 98 9.21 26.31 12.61
CA PRO A 98 8.82 25.40 11.55
C PRO A 98 8.36 24.02 12.06
N GLU A 99 8.40 23.73 13.36
CA GLU A 99 8.23 22.36 13.91
C GLU A 99 6.83 21.81 13.64
N GLY A 100 5.78 22.62 13.76
CA GLY A 100 4.41 22.21 13.48
C GLY A 100 4.25 21.76 12.03
N TYR A 101 4.77 22.54 11.09
CA TYR A 101 4.80 22.16 9.68
C TYR A 101 5.65 20.90 9.45
N ASN A 102 6.83 20.82 10.06
CA ASN A 102 7.73 19.68 9.90
C ASN A 102 7.13 18.38 10.45
N ALA A 103 6.32 18.44 11.51
CA ALA A 103 5.56 17.30 12.00
C ALA A 103 4.52 16.83 10.99
N ILE A 104 3.70 17.75 10.45
CA ILE A 104 2.70 17.44 9.43
C ILE A 104 3.37 16.86 8.18
N LYS A 105 4.47 17.47 7.71
CA LYS A 105 5.24 17.00 6.55
C LYS A 105 5.73 15.57 6.71
N ARG A 106 6.22 15.19 7.90
CA ARG A 106 6.65 13.82 8.19
C ARG A 106 5.49 12.83 8.12
N VAL A 107 4.36 13.16 8.77
CA VAL A 107 3.15 12.31 8.73
C VAL A 107 2.64 12.17 7.29
N ALA A 108 2.59 13.28 6.55
CA ALA A 108 2.17 13.32 5.15
C ALA A 108 3.04 12.42 4.25
N ARG A 109 4.37 12.44 4.47
CA ARG A 109 5.29 11.54 3.76
C ARG A 109 5.02 10.07 4.08
N VAL A 110 4.88 9.73 5.36
CA VAL A 110 4.57 8.36 5.79
C VAL A 110 3.24 7.90 5.21
N ALA A 111 2.26 8.80 5.11
CA ALA A 111 0.96 8.49 4.54
C ALA A 111 1.06 8.07 3.06
N VAL A 112 1.87 8.78 2.27
CA VAL A 112 2.12 8.43 0.86
C VAL A 112 2.87 7.12 0.73
N GLU A 113 3.90 6.91 1.55
CA GLU A 113 4.63 5.64 1.58
C GLU A 113 3.70 4.46 1.92
N LEU A 114 2.79 4.66 2.88
CA LEU A 114 1.82 3.64 3.27
C LEU A 114 0.78 3.38 2.17
N GLU A 115 0.29 4.41 1.50
CA GLU A 115 -0.62 4.25 0.35
C GLU A 115 0.02 3.46 -0.79
N LEU A 116 1.31 3.69 -1.07
CA LEU A 116 2.05 2.91 -2.07
C LEU A 116 2.16 1.44 -1.67
N VAL A 117 2.44 1.17 -0.39
CA VAL A 117 2.50 -0.20 0.13
C VAL A 117 1.14 -0.90 0.07
N LEU A 118 0.05 -0.22 0.44
CA LEU A 118 -1.31 -0.78 0.33
C LEU A 118 -1.66 -1.11 -1.12
N ASN A 119 -1.35 -0.22 -2.05
CA ASN A 119 -1.59 -0.44 -3.47
C ASN A 119 -0.77 -1.60 -4.04
N LYS A 120 0.43 -1.83 -3.52
CA LYS A 120 1.21 -3.04 -3.83
C LYS A 120 0.53 -4.28 -3.26
N LEU A 121 0.22 -4.28 -1.97
CA LEU A 121 -0.41 -5.41 -1.29
C LEU A 121 -1.75 -5.82 -1.93
N ARG A 122 -2.55 -4.84 -2.37
CA ARG A 122 -3.78 -5.08 -3.14
C ARG A 122 -3.50 -5.88 -4.42
N ARG A 123 -2.51 -5.46 -5.21
CA ARG A 123 -2.12 -6.14 -6.46
C ARG A 123 -1.59 -7.54 -6.18
N ASP A 124 -0.74 -7.70 -5.18
CA ASP A 124 -0.18 -8.99 -4.79
C ASP A 124 -1.31 -9.96 -4.35
N LEU A 125 -2.36 -9.46 -3.66
CA LEU A 125 -3.54 -10.25 -3.28
C LEU A 125 -4.42 -10.64 -4.48
N GLU A 126 -4.61 -9.72 -5.44
CA GLU A 126 -5.32 -9.98 -6.71
C GLU A 126 -4.57 -11.03 -7.55
N GLU A 127 -3.24 -10.94 -7.63
CA GLU A 127 -2.40 -11.92 -8.33
C GLU A 127 -2.46 -13.30 -7.67
N LEU A 128 -2.40 -13.34 -6.33
CA LEU A 128 -2.55 -14.57 -5.57
C LEU A 128 -3.92 -15.22 -5.80
N GLU A 129 -5.00 -14.43 -5.84
CA GLU A 129 -6.35 -14.91 -6.16
C GLU A 129 -6.41 -15.56 -7.53
N ASN A 130 -5.89 -14.88 -8.55
CA ASN A 130 -5.88 -15.37 -9.91
C ASN A 130 -5.06 -16.66 -10.04
N THR A 131 -3.92 -16.74 -9.34
CA THR A 131 -3.05 -17.92 -9.32
C THR A 131 -3.76 -19.11 -8.67
N VAL A 132 -4.39 -18.91 -7.50
CA VAL A 132 -5.17 -19.96 -6.82
C VAL A 132 -6.31 -20.44 -7.69
N LYS A 133 -7.01 -19.53 -8.38
CA LYS A 133 -8.11 -19.89 -9.29
C LYS A 133 -7.62 -20.69 -10.49
N ALA A 134 -6.57 -20.25 -11.16
CA ALA A 134 -5.98 -20.96 -12.30
C ALA A 134 -5.50 -22.36 -11.89
N PHE A 135 -4.92 -22.48 -10.70
CA PHE A 135 -4.48 -23.77 -10.17
C PHE A 135 -5.65 -24.72 -9.90
N LYS A 136 -6.76 -24.21 -9.34
CA LYS A 136 -8.02 -24.98 -9.19
C LYS A 136 -8.55 -25.47 -10.52
N GLU A 137 -8.62 -24.60 -11.51
CA GLU A 137 -9.11 -24.93 -12.85
C GLU A 137 -8.24 -25.99 -13.53
N ALA A 138 -6.92 -25.93 -13.36
CA ALA A 138 -6.00 -26.95 -13.84
C ALA A 138 -6.22 -28.31 -13.17
N LEU A 139 -6.40 -28.34 -11.84
CA LEU A 139 -6.69 -29.59 -11.12
C LEU A 139 -8.03 -30.21 -11.54
N LEU A 140 -9.07 -29.38 -11.73
CA LEU A 140 -10.37 -29.80 -12.26
C LEU A 140 -10.22 -30.43 -13.65
N ALA A 141 -9.47 -29.79 -14.56
CA ALA A 141 -9.25 -30.27 -15.92
C ALA A 141 -8.45 -31.59 -15.97
N LEU A 142 -7.57 -31.83 -14.99
CA LEU A 142 -6.82 -33.07 -14.85
C LEU A 142 -7.63 -34.23 -14.25
N GLY A 143 -8.90 -34.01 -13.89
CA GLY A 143 -9.73 -35.01 -13.22
C GLY A 143 -9.27 -35.32 -11.79
N ILE A 144 -8.41 -34.48 -11.22
CA ILE A 144 -7.96 -34.55 -9.83
C ILE A 144 -9.00 -33.79 -9.00
N THR A 145 -10.21 -34.33 -8.96
CA THR A 145 -11.27 -33.86 -8.07
C THR A 145 -11.62 -34.95 -7.10
N LYS A 146 -11.78 -34.58 -5.83
CA LYS A 146 -12.14 -35.46 -4.70
C LYS A 146 -13.00 -36.65 -5.16
N HIS A 147 -12.43 -37.85 -5.07
CA HIS A 147 -13.23 -39.02 -4.70
C HIS A 147 -13.72 -38.75 -3.27
N THR A 148 -14.88 -38.13 -3.17
CA THR A 148 -15.79 -38.22 -2.01
C THR A 148 -17.11 -38.73 -2.52
#